data_AF-A0A9E5SHH8-F1
#
_entry.id   AF-A0A9E5SHH8-F1
#
_cell.length_a   1.000
_cell.length_b   1.000
_cell.length_c   1.000
_cell.angle_alpha   90.00
_cell.angle_beta   90.00
_cell.angle_gamma   90.00
#
_symmetry.space_group_name_H-M   'P 1'
#
loop_
_entity.id
_entity.type
_entity.pdbx_description
1 polymer ?
#
loop_
_entity_poly.entity_id
_entity_poly.type
_entity_poly.pdbx_seq_one_letter_code
_entity_poly.pdbx_strand_id
1 'polypeptide(L)'
;MKKLRQLSFLFVSLFVVLAFFNIAVYAAEDDIIMLDEASGNAYTPIVIDGSFSDWSDKPSSPIYYSASQPHTASLYRDEDNVYLRIKMSDPGYAFVGNQYKFLIDGKDYTFDIVASSGSIQNGLNNMDVIRSNGYQLVAVASARLYRQSGQPDEMEMMIPLDYFYRQPNMLKTITFSSSNLGTQSITATGVSTMPIFFVASGLVAIAAGYIIKMRKQKA
;
A
#
# COMPACT_ATOMS: atom_id res chain seq x y z
N MET A 1 -39.89 50.15 16.51
CA MET A 1 -39.09 50.80 15.45
C MET A 1 -38.19 49.76 14.78
N LYS A 2 -38.35 49.57 13.46
CA LYS A 2 -37.42 49.09 12.40
C LYS A 2 -36.30 48.09 12.81
N LYS A 3 -36.04 46.96 12.15
CA LYS A 3 -36.45 46.38 10.85
C LYS A 3 -36.02 44.90 10.81
N LEU A 4 -36.81 44.12 10.08
CA LEU A 4 -36.62 42.76 9.56
C LEU A 4 -35.24 42.49 8.91
N ARG A 5 -34.70 41.27 9.07
CA ARG A 5 -33.99 40.56 7.97
C ARG A 5 -34.00 39.03 8.19
N GLN A 6 -34.73 38.33 7.31
CA GLN A 6 -34.72 36.89 7.05
C GLN A 6 -33.43 36.44 6.33
N LEU A 7 -33.09 35.13 6.42
CA LEU A 7 -32.87 34.12 5.33
C LEU A 7 -32.03 32.94 5.93
N SER A 8 -32.55 31.72 6.20
CA SER A 8 -32.84 30.58 5.29
C SER A 8 -31.62 30.12 4.48
N PHE A 9 -31.30 28.85 4.22
CA PHE A 9 -31.66 27.48 4.62
C PHE A 9 -30.53 26.59 4.03
N LEU A 10 -30.23 25.46 4.68
CA LEU A 10 -29.80 24.17 4.13
C LEU A 10 -29.12 24.11 2.73
N PHE A 11 -27.84 23.73 2.66
CA PHE A 11 -27.22 23.19 1.44
C PHE A 11 -27.21 21.66 1.50
N VAL A 12 -28.24 21.05 0.92
CA VAL A 12 -28.19 19.66 0.41
C VAL A 12 -27.86 19.79 -1.07
N SER A 13 -26.68 19.34 -1.49
CA SER A 13 -26.33 19.30 -2.91
C SER A 13 -26.90 18.03 -3.54
N LEU A 14 -28.04 18.25 -4.20
CA LEU A 14 -28.72 17.37 -5.14
C LEU A 14 -27.87 17.20 -6.42
N PHE A 15 -27.54 15.96 -6.80
CA PHE A 15 -27.34 15.62 -8.21
C PHE A 15 -28.31 14.48 -8.55
N VAL A 16 -29.39 14.86 -9.22
CA VAL A 16 -30.36 13.96 -9.84
C VAL A 16 -30.07 13.96 -11.33
N VAL A 17 -29.77 12.80 -11.89
CA VAL A 17 -30.20 12.48 -13.25
C VAL A 17 -30.99 11.18 -13.15
N LEU A 18 -32.31 11.36 -13.21
CA LEU A 18 -33.30 10.32 -13.43
C LEU A 18 -33.20 9.82 -14.87
N ALA A 19 -33.13 8.51 -15.05
CA ALA A 19 -33.75 7.85 -16.18
C ALA A 19 -34.30 6.49 -15.70
N PHE A 20 -35.52 6.52 -15.16
CA PHE A 20 -36.36 5.33 -15.11
C PHE A 20 -36.89 5.07 -16.53
N PHE A 21 -36.40 4.04 -17.18
CA PHE A 21 -37.26 3.29 -18.11
C PHE A 21 -37.67 2.00 -17.39
N ASN A 22 -38.92 1.99 -16.93
CA ASN A 22 -39.66 0.75 -16.75
C ASN A 22 -39.86 0.17 -18.16
N ILE A 23 -39.25 -0.96 -18.45
CA ILE A 23 -39.75 -1.86 -19.48
C ILE A 23 -40.12 -3.14 -18.75
N ALA A 24 -41.43 -3.35 -18.57
CA ALA A 24 -41.97 -4.68 -18.36
C ALA A 24 -41.76 -5.46 -19.67
N VAL A 25 -40.74 -6.31 -19.72
CA VAL A 25 -40.61 -7.31 -20.78
C VAL A 25 -41.16 -8.62 -20.22
N TYR A 26 -42.25 -9.06 -20.85
CA TYR A 26 -42.87 -10.36 -20.63
C TYR A 26 -41.85 -11.48 -20.91
N ALA A 27 -41.83 -12.48 -20.04
CA ALA A 27 -41.05 -13.70 -20.21
C ALA A 27 -41.45 -14.42 -21.51
N ALA A 28 -40.47 -14.72 -22.36
CA ALA A 28 -40.54 -15.75 -23.38
C ALA A 28 -39.12 -16.30 -23.61
N GLU A 29 -38.96 -17.54 -23.15
CA GLU A 29 -37.99 -18.60 -23.52
C GLU A 29 -36.49 -18.26 -23.61
N ASP A 30 -35.78 -18.69 -22.56
CA ASP A 30 -34.41 -19.21 -22.47
C ASP A 30 -33.43 -18.84 -23.60
N ASP A 31 -32.80 -17.68 -23.44
CA ASP A 31 -31.37 -17.55 -23.74
C ASP A 31 -30.72 -16.80 -22.57
N ILE A 32 -30.02 -17.55 -21.71
CA ILE A 32 -29.16 -16.98 -20.68
C ILE A 32 -27.99 -16.31 -21.43
N ILE A 33 -28.08 -15.00 -21.60
CA ILE A 33 -26.92 -14.18 -21.95
C ILE A 33 -26.03 -14.18 -20.72
N MET A 34 -25.09 -15.14 -20.68
CA MET A 34 -23.93 -15.07 -19.80
C MET A 34 -23.21 -13.77 -20.17
N LEU A 35 -23.39 -12.75 -19.34
CA LEU A 35 -22.43 -11.66 -19.30
C LEU A 35 -21.13 -12.32 -18.85
N ASP A 36 -20.24 -12.54 -19.81
CA ASP A 36 -18.87 -12.97 -19.57
C ASP A 36 -18.33 -12.06 -18.46
N GLU A 37 -18.18 -12.61 -17.25
CA GLU A 37 -17.34 -11.96 -16.26
C GLU A 37 -16.00 -11.85 -16.97
N ALA A 38 -15.58 -10.62 -17.27
CA ALA A 38 -14.28 -10.38 -17.85
C ALA A 38 -13.22 -10.93 -16.87
N SER A 39 -12.91 -12.21 -17.02
CA SER A 39 -11.83 -12.94 -16.34
C SER A 39 -10.50 -12.63 -17.03
N GLY A 40 -10.32 -11.37 -17.44
CA GLY A 40 -9.01 -10.85 -17.74
C GLY A 40 -8.37 -10.52 -16.41
N ASN A 41 -7.38 -11.32 -15.99
CA ASN A 41 -6.51 -10.99 -14.86
C ASN A 41 -6.06 -9.53 -14.97
N ALA A 42 -6.68 -8.64 -14.19
CA ALA A 42 -6.43 -7.20 -14.22
C ALA A 42 -5.11 -6.83 -13.50
N TYR A 43 -4.25 -7.82 -13.26
CA TYR A 43 -2.96 -7.71 -12.60
C TYR A 43 -1.87 -7.77 -13.66
N THR A 44 -1.12 -6.68 -13.84
CA THR A 44 0.20 -6.76 -14.51
C THR A 44 1.15 -7.44 -13.52
N PRO A 45 1.63 -8.67 -13.79
CA PRO A 45 2.46 -9.41 -12.84
C PRO A 45 3.74 -8.64 -12.51
N ILE A 46 4.15 -8.70 -11.23
CA ILE A 46 5.46 -8.21 -10.78
C ILE A 46 6.42 -9.40 -10.74
N VAL A 47 7.59 -9.26 -11.34
CA VAL A 47 8.65 -10.28 -11.32
C VAL A 47 9.83 -9.73 -10.56
N ILE A 48 10.24 -10.45 -9.51
CA ILE A 48 11.37 -10.05 -8.66
C ILE A 48 12.70 -10.43 -9.36
N ASP A 49 13.17 -9.57 -10.26
CA ASP A 49 14.32 -9.77 -11.14
C ASP A 49 15.36 -8.62 -11.16
N GLY A 50 15.02 -7.44 -10.62
CA GLY A 50 15.85 -6.24 -10.59
C GLY A 50 15.79 -5.35 -11.85
N SER A 51 14.87 -5.60 -12.78
CA SER A 51 14.63 -4.77 -13.98
C SER A 51 13.73 -3.55 -13.68
N PHE A 52 12.87 -3.66 -12.66
CA PHE A 52 11.94 -2.65 -12.15
C PHE A 52 10.92 -2.06 -13.15
N SER A 53 10.93 -2.48 -14.42
CA SER A 53 10.08 -1.93 -15.49
C SER A 53 8.57 -2.20 -15.27
N ASP A 54 8.27 -3.30 -14.61
CA ASP A 54 6.94 -3.76 -14.18
C ASP A 54 6.31 -2.90 -13.07
N TRP A 55 7.08 -2.00 -12.45
CA TRP A 55 6.59 -1.03 -11.47
C TRP A 55 6.11 0.29 -12.08
N SER A 56 6.30 0.50 -13.39
CA SER A 56 6.07 1.79 -14.05
C SER A 56 4.62 2.30 -14.00
N ASP A 57 3.65 1.38 -13.90
CA ASP A 57 2.21 1.64 -13.79
C ASP A 57 1.69 1.52 -12.34
N LYS A 58 2.54 1.14 -11.38
CA LYS A 58 2.15 0.93 -9.98
C LYS A 58 2.23 2.24 -9.20
N PRO A 59 1.27 2.54 -8.32
CA PRO A 59 1.36 3.75 -7.52
C PRO A 59 2.60 3.79 -6.64
N SER A 60 3.15 4.98 -6.50
CA SER A 60 4.33 5.26 -5.70
C SER A 60 4.09 6.49 -4.84
N SER A 61 4.59 6.49 -3.61
CA SER A 61 4.55 7.62 -2.70
C SER A 61 5.94 7.96 -2.17
N PRO A 62 6.22 9.22 -1.85
CA PRO A 62 7.43 9.57 -1.14
C PRO A 62 7.36 9.12 0.33
N ILE A 63 8.46 8.59 0.86
CA ILE A 63 8.70 8.33 2.28
C ILE A 63 9.98 9.06 2.68
N TYR A 64 9.92 9.84 3.75
CA TYR A 64 11.00 10.73 4.15
C TYR A 64 10.89 11.21 5.60
N TYR A 65 12.04 11.57 6.17
CA TYR A 65 12.14 12.48 7.30
C TYR A 65 12.22 13.95 6.86
N SER A 66 12.88 14.21 5.74
CA SER A 66 12.97 15.53 5.12
C SER A 66 12.47 15.47 3.68
N ALA A 67 11.55 16.36 3.31
CA ALA A 67 11.03 16.44 1.94
C ALA A 67 12.11 16.76 0.89
N SER A 68 13.30 17.22 1.31
CA SER A 68 14.45 17.45 0.43
C SER A 68 15.17 16.16 0.01
N GLN A 69 14.91 15.04 0.69
CA GLN A 69 15.54 13.75 0.45
C GLN A 69 14.50 12.62 0.47
N PRO A 70 13.52 12.63 -0.44
CA PRO A 70 12.48 11.62 -0.46
C PRO A 70 12.99 10.29 -1.03
N HIS A 71 12.71 9.21 -0.31
CA HIS A 71 12.70 7.87 -0.89
C HIS A 71 11.38 7.66 -1.61
N THR A 72 11.35 6.82 -2.64
CA THR A 72 10.11 6.44 -3.33
C THR A 72 9.74 5.02 -2.92
N ALA A 73 8.49 4.82 -2.53
CA ALA A 73 7.98 3.51 -2.15
C ALA A 73 6.69 3.17 -2.91
N SER A 74 6.61 1.95 -3.41
CA SER A 74 5.43 1.38 -4.07
C SER A 74 5.01 0.12 -3.34
N LEU A 75 3.74 0.04 -2.94
CA LEU A 75 3.15 -1.13 -2.33
C LEU A 75 1.99 -1.60 -3.21
N TYR A 76 2.09 -2.85 -3.65
CA TYR A 76 1.13 -3.46 -4.55
C TYR A 76 0.78 -4.86 -4.05
N ARG A 77 -0.39 -5.37 -4.43
CA ARG A 77 -0.75 -6.77 -4.20
C ARG A 77 -1.50 -7.30 -5.41
N ASP A 78 -1.34 -8.59 -5.66
CA ASP A 78 -2.26 -9.36 -6.47
C ASP A 78 -3.08 -10.32 -5.58
N GLU A 79 -3.61 -11.39 -6.17
CA GLU A 79 -4.38 -12.42 -5.46
C GLU A 79 -3.51 -13.24 -4.50
N ASP A 80 -2.24 -13.45 -4.83
CA ASP A 80 -1.35 -14.40 -4.18
C ASP A 80 -0.26 -13.74 -3.34
N ASN A 81 0.16 -12.52 -3.70
CA ASN A 81 1.37 -11.89 -3.20
C ASN A 81 1.16 -10.42 -2.84
N VAL A 82 1.95 -9.95 -1.87
CA VAL A 82 2.23 -8.53 -1.66
C VAL A 82 3.64 -8.21 -2.15
N TYR A 83 3.77 -7.10 -2.84
CA TYR A 83 5.01 -6.60 -3.41
C TYR A 83 5.34 -5.23 -2.86
N LEU A 84 6.62 -5.01 -2.57
CA LEU A 84 7.15 -3.72 -2.15
C LEU A 84 8.35 -3.37 -3.02
N ARG A 85 8.37 -2.14 -3.54
CA ARG A 85 9.56 -1.51 -4.13
C ARG A 85 9.96 -0.29 -3.33
N ILE A 86 11.26 -0.15 -3.07
CA ILE A 86 11.88 1.02 -2.46
C ILE A 86 12.99 1.51 -3.38
N LYS A 87 12.92 2.78 -3.77
CA LYS A 87 14.04 3.50 -4.38
C LYS A 87 14.55 4.54 -3.41
N MET A 88 15.85 4.49 -3.11
CA MET A 88 16.48 5.44 -2.19
C MET A 88 16.54 6.85 -2.78
N SER A 89 16.84 7.85 -1.94
CA SER A 89 16.88 9.25 -2.36
C SER A 89 18.12 9.53 -3.19
N ASP A 90 18.00 10.47 -4.13
CA ASP A 90 19.15 11.09 -4.77
C ASP A 90 19.88 12.08 -3.84
N PRO A 91 21.19 12.31 -4.07
CA PRO A 91 22.09 11.49 -4.88
C PRO A 91 22.65 10.31 -4.05
N GLY A 92 22.45 9.08 -4.52
CA GLY A 92 23.26 7.93 -4.07
C GLY A 92 23.03 7.42 -2.65
N TYR A 93 21.83 7.57 -2.07
CA TYR A 93 21.56 6.97 -0.76
C TYR A 93 21.67 5.45 -0.82
N ALA A 94 22.45 4.90 0.11
CA ALA A 94 22.58 3.47 0.31
C ALA A 94 21.31 2.90 0.94
N PHE A 95 20.98 1.68 0.55
CA PHE A 95 19.87 0.90 1.06
C PHE A 95 19.96 0.68 2.57
N VAL A 96 18.82 0.84 3.24
CA VAL A 96 18.62 0.49 4.64
C VAL A 96 17.51 -0.56 4.69
N GLY A 97 17.85 -1.78 5.10
CA GLY A 97 16.96 -2.94 5.04
C GLY A 97 16.24 -3.30 6.33
N ASN A 98 16.51 -2.61 7.44
CA ASN A 98 15.95 -2.98 8.75
C ASN A 98 14.62 -2.27 9.04
N GLN A 99 13.78 -2.88 9.89
CA GLN A 99 12.51 -2.32 10.38
C GLN A 99 11.47 -2.08 9.27
N TYR A 100 11.29 -3.05 8.37
CA TYR A 100 10.26 -3.03 7.34
C TYR A 100 8.98 -3.61 7.95
N LYS A 101 8.03 -2.73 8.28
CA LYS A 101 6.83 -3.09 9.02
C LYS A 101 5.63 -3.16 8.10
N PHE A 102 4.98 -4.32 8.09
CA PHE A 102 3.70 -4.57 7.45
C PHE A 102 2.61 -4.71 8.52
N LEU A 103 1.58 -3.88 8.43
CA LEU A 103 0.33 -4.01 9.18
C LEU A 103 -0.70 -4.66 8.26
N ILE A 104 -1.02 -5.93 8.52
CA ILE A 104 -1.96 -6.73 7.75
C ILE A 104 -3.23 -6.89 8.59
N ASP A 105 -4.32 -6.22 8.20
CA ASP A 105 -5.59 -6.21 8.92
C ASP A 105 -5.45 -5.99 10.45
N GLY A 106 -4.57 -5.07 10.84
CA GLY A 106 -4.34 -4.73 12.24
C GLY A 106 -3.26 -5.56 12.95
N LYS A 107 -2.66 -6.55 12.28
CA LYS A 107 -1.56 -7.37 12.83
C LYS A 107 -0.21 -6.95 12.27
N ASP A 108 0.75 -6.76 13.18
CA ASP A 108 2.11 -6.34 12.85
C ASP A 108 3.02 -7.50 12.44
N TYR A 109 3.77 -7.29 11.36
CA TYR A 109 4.87 -8.11 10.90
C TYR A 109 6.06 -7.22 10.59
N THR A 110 7.22 -7.52 11.17
CA THR A 110 8.44 -6.74 10.94
C THR A 110 9.51 -7.62 10.33
N PHE A 111 10.11 -7.12 9.26
CA PHE A 111 11.17 -7.78 8.52
C PHE A 111 12.43 -6.92 8.43
N ASP A 112 13.55 -7.62 8.31
CA ASP A 112 14.82 -7.06 7.87
C ASP A 112 15.17 -7.71 6.52
N ILE A 113 15.68 -6.89 5.60
CA ILE A 113 16.09 -7.28 4.25
C ILE A 113 17.62 -7.21 4.19
N VAL A 114 18.28 -8.34 4.01
CA VAL A 114 19.74 -8.45 4.11
C VAL A 114 20.31 -9.11 2.86
N ALA A 115 21.55 -8.80 2.50
CA ALA A 115 22.20 -9.47 1.37
C ALA A 115 22.44 -10.95 1.71
N SER A 116 21.96 -11.86 0.86
CA SER A 116 22.15 -13.31 1.06
C SER A 116 23.63 -13.72 1.04
N SER A 117 24.47 -12.93 0.36
CA SER A 117 25.93 -13.07 0.32
C SER A 117 26.64 -12.53 1.57
N GLY A 118 25.92 -11.90 2.49
CA GLY A 118 26.45 -11.19 3.65
C GLY A 118 26.94 -9.77 3.36
N SER A 119 27.01 -9.33 2.09
CA SER A 119 27.38 -7.95 1.73
C SER A 119 26.75 -7.50 0.43
N ILE A 120 26.32 -6.24 0.36
CA ILE A 120 25.76 -5.65 -0.86
C ILE A 120 26.91 -5.21 -1.77
N GLN A 121 26.96 -5.80 -2.96
CA GLN A 121 27.93 -5.51 -4.02
C GLN A 121 27.35 -4.56 -5.07
N ASN A 122 28.21 -3.97 -5.90
CA ASN A 122 27.76 -3.24 -7.09
C ASN A 122 27.16 -4.22 -8.11
N GLY A 123 26.02 -3.87 -8.69
CA GLY A 123 25.20 -4.73 -9.54
C GLY A 123 23.97 -5.29 -8.81
N LEU A 124 23.44 -6.38 -9.33
CA LEU A 124 22.27 -7.06 -8.80
C LEU A 124 22.65 -8.01 -7.64
N ASN A 125 21.92 -7.90 -6.53
CA ASN A 125 22.13 -8.68 -5.31
C ASN A 125 20.88 -9.51 -5.00
N ASN A 126 21.10 -10.76 -4.58
CA ASN A 126 20.08 -11.55 -3.89
C ASN A 126 19.92 -11.05 -2.47
N MET A 127 18.67 -10.91 -2.04
CA MET A 127 18.34 -10.46 -0.69
C MET A 127 17.47 -11.49 0.01
N ASP A 128 17.75 -11.70 1.29
CA ASP A 128 16.95 -12.52 2.18
C ASP A 128 15.97 -11.64 2.95
N VAL A 129 14.73 -12.11 3.07
CA VAL A 129 13.70 -11.51 3.93
C VAL A 129 13.69 -12.27 5.25
N ILE A 130 14.00 -11.59 6.34
CA ILE A 130 14.14 -12.20 7.68
C ILE A 130 13.15 -11.56 8.63
N ARG A 131 12.42 -12.35 9.43
CA ARG A 131 11.65 -11.79 10.55
C ARG A 131 12.59 -11.16 11.57
N SER A 132 12.44 -9.86 11.83
CA SER A 132 13.29 -9.16 12.80
C SER A 132 13.10 -9.73 14.22
N ASN A 133 11.88 -10.16 14.55
CA ASN A 133 11.60 -10.87 15.80
C ASN A 133 11.83 -12.38 15.61
N GLY A 134 12.99 -12.87 16.04
CA GLY A 134 13.37 -14.28 15.98
C GLY A 134 14.38 -14.63 14.88
N TYR A 135 14.80 -13.67 14.06
CA TYR A 135 15.84 -13.83 13.02
C TYR A 135 15.61 -15.06 12.12
N GLN A 136 14.35 -15.29 11.76
CA GLN A 136 13.95 -16.44 10.95
C GLN A 136 13.79 -16.03 9.48
N LEU A 137 14.46 -16.77 8.59
CA LEU A 137 14.30 -16.62 7.15
C LEU A 137 12.84 -16.88 6.72
N VAL A 138 12.29 -16.00 5.90
CA VAL A 138 11.03 -16.17 5.19
C VAL A 138 11.33 -16.84 3.85
N ALA A 139 11.53 -18.15 3.86
CA ALA A 139 12.04 -18.89 2.69
C ALA A 139 11.15 -18.83 1.42
N VAL A 140 9.87 -18.45 1.58
CA VAL A 140 8.91 -18.29 0.48
C VAL A 140 8.92 -16.88 -0.13
N ALA A 141 9.63 -15.93 0.50
CA ALA A 141 9.79 -14.59 -0.03
C ALA A 141 10.94 -14.54 -1.06
N SER A 142 10.88 -13.55 -1.95
CA SER A 142 11.96 -13.23 -2.88
C SER A 142 12.25 -11.74 -2.80
N ALA A 143 13.53 -11.37 -2.83
CA ALA A 143 13.94 -9.98 -2.84
C ALA A 143 15.22 -9.77 -3.66
N ARG A 144 15.28 -8.64 -4.35
CA ARG A 144 16.41 -8.22 -5.19
C ARG A 144 16.75 -6.78 -4.89
N LEU A 145 18.04 -6.47 -4.96
CA LEU A 145 18.53 -5.11 -4.83
C LEU A 145 19.54 -4.83 -5.93
N TYR A 146 19.33 -3.73 -6.66
CA TYR A 146 20.29 -3.21 -7.60
C TYR A 146 21.03 -2.03 -6.97
N ARG A 147 22.37 -2.13 -6.95
CA ARG A 147 23.26 -1.07 -6.51
C ARG A 147 24.14 -0.62 -7.66
N GLN A 148 24.23 0.68 -7.87
CA GLN A 148 25.22 1.27 -8.75
C GLN A 148 25.89 2.44 -8.05
N SER A 149 27.22 2.47 -8.03
CA SER A 149 27.98 3.56 -7.40
C SER A 149 27.52 4.94 -7.90
N GLY A 150 27.20 5.83 -6.96
CA GLY A 150 26.72 7.18 -7.24
C GLY A 150 25.25 7.26 -7.67
N GLN A 151 24.54 6.15 -7.76
CA GLN A 151 23.09 6.09 -7.99
C GLN A 151 22.37 5.63 -6.71
N PRO A 152 21.12 6.02 -6.48
CA PRO A 152 20.35 5.48 -5.38
C PRO A 152 20.16 3.97 -5.54
N ASP A 153 20.28 3.25 -4.44
CA ASP A 153 19.91 1.83 -4.45
C ASP A 153 18.41 1.67 -4.69
N GLU A 154 18.06 0.59 -5.39
CA GLU A 154 16.67 0.24 -5.68
C GLU A 154 16.44 -1.23 -5.31
N MET A 155 15.39 -1.49 -4.54
CA MET A 155 15.04 -2.80 -3.99
C MET A 155 13.61 -3.14 -4.33
N GLU A 156 13.36 -4.40 -4.63
CA GLU A 156 12.04 -4.97 -4.72
C GLU A 156 11.95 -6.30 -3.97
N MET A 157 10.76 -6.60 -3.47
CA MET A 157 10.48 -7.84 -2.78
C MET A 157 9.04 -8.29 -2.98
N MET A 158 8.83 -9.60 -2.83
CA MET A 158 7.52 -10.22 -2.72
C MET A 158 7.45 -11.11 -1.47
N ILE A 159 6.26 -11.14 -0.85
CA ILE A 159 5.91 -12.14 0.16
C ILE A 159 4.53 -12.71 -0.22
N PRO A 160 4.36 -14.03 -0.30
CA PRO A 160 3.06 -14.66 -0.46
C PRO A 160 2.08 -14.25 0.65
N LEU A 161 0.83 -13.97 0.31
CA LEU A 161 -0.20 -13.51 1.25
C LEU A 161 -0.59 -14.60 2.26
N ASP A 162 -0.52 -15.87 1.85
CA ASP A 162 -0.81 -17.03 2.69
C ASP A 162 0.18 -17.16 3.88
N TYR A 163 1.36 -16.55 3.78
CA TYR A 163 2.31 -16.39 4.87
C TYR A 163 1.73 -15.60 6.05
N PHE A 164 0.91 -14.59 5.75
CA PHE A 164 0.32 -13.70 6.74
C PHE A 164 -1.04 -14.18 7.22
N TYR A 165 -1.83 -14.78 6.31
CA TYR A 165 -3.23 -15.04 6.54
C TYR A 165 -3.72 -16.24 5.73
N ARG A 166 -4.37 -17.20 6.40
CA ARG A 166 -4.83 -18.46 5.77
C ARG A 166 -5.89 -18.26 4.68
N GLN A 167 -6.60 -17.13 4.69
CA GLN A 167 -7.64 -16.80 3.74
C GLN A 167 -7.30 -15.48 3.05
N PRO A 168 -6.25 -15.44 2.20
CA PRO A 168 -5.70 -14.20 1.64
C PRO A 168 -6.75 -13.35 0.91
N ASN A 169 -7.78 -13.99 0.33
CA ASN A 169 -8.91 -13.34 -0.33
C ASN A 169 -9.77 -12.47 0.60
N MET A 170 -9.69 -12.66 1.92
CA MET A 170 -10.41 -11.86 2.92
C MET A 170 -9.59 -10.67 3.45
N LEU A 171 -8.33 -10.53 3.05
CA LEU A 171 -7.49 -9.42 3.47
C LEU A 171 -8.10 -8.10 3.01
N LYS A 172 -8.23 -7.13 3.91
CA LYS A 172 -8.81 -5.82 3.60
C LYS A 172 -7.75 -4.76 3.32
N THR A 173 -6.68 -4.77 4.10
CA THR A 173 -5.67 -3.73 4.09
C THR A 173 -4.29 -4.30 4.38
N ILE A 174 -3.33 -3.85 3.59
CA ILE A 174 -1.91 -4.09 3.79
C ILE A 174 -1.25 -2.71 3.84
N THR A 175 -0.68 -2.35 4.98
CA THR A 175 0.02 -1.08 5.15
C THR A 175 1.51 -1.34 5.39
N PHE A 176 2.36 -0.65 4.64
CA PHE A 176 3.81 -0.65 4.83
C PHE A 176 4.27 0.65 5.50
N SER A 177 5.26 0.52 6.38
CA SER A 177 5.99 1.62 7.00
C SER A 177 7.43 1.19 7.34
N SER A 178 8.35 2.15 7.41
CA SER A 178 9.69 1.90 7.95
C SER A 178 10.20 3.13 8.69
N SER A 179 10.51 2.94 9.98
CA SER A 179 11.11 3.99 10.82
C SER A 179 12.53 4.37 10.39
N ASN A 180 13.15 3.66 9.45
CA ASN A 180 14.47 4.02 8.93
C ASN A 180 14.39 4.86 7.66
N LEU A 181 13.22 4.89 6.99
CA LEU A 181 13.01 5.61 5.75
C LEU A 181 12.20 6.90 5.95
N GLY A 182 11.28 6.92 6.90
CA GLY A 182 10.48 8.11 7.19
C GLY A 182 9.29 7.85 8.10
N THR A 183 8.40 8.83 8.16
CA THR A 183 7.22 8.80 9.04
C THR A 183 5.93 8.41 8.33
N GLN A 184 5.98 8.31 7.00
CA GLN A 184 4.83 8.00 6.16
C GLN A 184 4.55 6.50 6.16
N SER A 185 3.32 6.16 5.82
CA SER A 185 2.89 4.78 5.55
C SER A 185 2.16 4.75 4.23
N ILE A 186 2.26 3.65 3.51
CA ILE A 186 1.57 3.42 2.23
C ILE A 186 0.68 2.19 2.37
N THR A 187 -0.50 2.20 1.73
CA THR A 187 -1.51 1.16 1.92
C THR A 187 -1.99 0.63 0.58
N ALA A 188 -2.03 -0.69 0.45
CA ALA A 188 -2.74 -1.43 -0.60
C ALA A 188 -4.01 -2.03 -0.01
N THR A 189 -5.12 -2.04 -0.77
CA THR A 189 -6.41 -2.59 -0.28
C THR A 189 -6.80 -3.91 -0.94
N GLY A 190 -7.68 -4.62 -0.23
CA GLY A 190 -8.10 -6.00 -0.46
C GLY A 190 -9.06 -6.24 -1.63
N VAL A 191 -9.64 -5.20 -2.20
CA VAL A 191 -10.44 -5.32 -3.43
C VAL A 191 -9.68 -4.60 -4.53
N SER A 192 -9.73 -5.13 -5.76
CA SER A 192 -9.03 -4.60 -6.94
C SER A 192 -9.07 -3.08 -6.94
N THR A 193 -7.95 -2.45 -6.58
CA THR A 193 -7.85 -1.00 -6.47
C THR A 193 -6.43 -0.58 -6.73
N MET A 194 -6.30 0.38 -7.66
CA MET A 194 -5.22 1.34 -7.60
C MET A 194 -5.11 1.87 -6.15
N PRO A 195 -3.94 1.79 -5.50
CA PRO A 195 -3.70 2.31 -4.15
C PRO A 195 -4.35 3.66 -3.85
N ILE A 196 -5.19 3.70 -2.81
CA ILE A 196 -5.78 4.93 -2.28
C ILE A 196 -4.76 5.56 -1.31
N PHE A 197 -4.27 6.74 -1.64
CA PHE A 197 -3.41 7.53 -0.77
C PHE A 197 -4.18 8.01 0.46
N PHE A 198 -3.95 7.39 1.62
CA PHE A 198 -4.19 8.06 2.89
C PHE A 198 -2.82 8.45 3.46
N VAL A 199 -2.54 9.75 3.47
CA VAL A 199 -1.45 10.32 4.29
C VAL A 199 -1.85 10.14 5.75
N ALA A 200 -1.59 8.95 6.29
CA ALA A 200 -1.98 8.55 7.64
C ALA A 200 -1.02 9.08 8.73
N SER A 201 -0.39 10.24 8.53
CA SER A 201 0.40 10.90 9.57
C SER A 201 -0.44 11.79 10.50
N GLY A 202 -1.72 12.06 10.17
CA GLY A 202 -2.60 12.91 10.98
C GLY A 202 -3.52 12.18 11.98
N LEU A 203 -4.08 11.02 11.62
CA LEU A 203 -5.21 10.46 12.37
C LEU A 203 -4.81 9.72 13.66
N VAL A 204 -3.63 9.10 13.73
CA VAL A 204 -3.15 8.43 14.95
C VAL A 204 -2.79 9.47 16.03
N ALA A 205 -2.23 10.62 15.64
CA ALA A 205 -1.94 11.72 16.56
C ALA A 205 -3.22 12.42 17.07
N ILE A 206 -4.24 12.57 16.21
CA ILE A 206 -5.53 13.16 16.60
C ILE A 206 -6.30 12.22 17.54
N ALA A 207 -6.33 10.92 17.27
CA ALA A 207 -7.00 9.96 18.14
C ALA A 207 -6.34 9.85 19.53
N ALA A 208 -5.00 9.80 19.58
CA ALA A 208 -4.26 9.79 20.84
C ALA A 208 -4.45 11.11 21.62
N GLY A 209 -4.37 12.26 20.94
CA GLY A 209 -4.62 13.57 21.54
C GLY A 209 -6.05 13.75 22.08
N TYR A 210 -7.05 13.24 21.37
CA TYR A 210 -8.45 13.29 21.79
C TYR A 210 -8.72 12.41 23.02
N ILE A 211 -8.15 11.19 23.06
CA ILE A 211 -8.29 10.27 24.21
C ILE A 211 -7.59 10.84 25.46
N ILE A 212 -6.40 11.44 25.31
CA ILE A 212 -5.70 12.09 26.42
C ILE A 212 -6.49 13.29 26.95
N LYS A 213 -7.09 14.10 26.08
CA LYS A 213 -7.93 15.24 26.47
C LYS A 213 -9.18 14.82 27.24
N MET A 214 -9.86 13.75 26.81
CA MET A 214 -11.04 13.24 27.54
C MET A 214 -10.71 12.66 28.91
N ARG A 215 -9.51 12.08 29.08
CA ARG A 215 -9.05 11.56 30.39
C ARG A 215 -8.75 12.69 31.38
N LYS A 216 -8.25 13.84 30.91
CA LYS A 216 -8.01 15.03 31.76
C LYS A 216 -9.28 15.81 32.13
N GLN A 217 -10.39 15.62 31.42
CA GLN A 217 -11.66 16.29 31.73
C GLN A 217 -12.55 15.50 32.69
N LYS A 218 -12.18 14.25 33.01
CA LYS A 218 -12.89 13.36 33.94
C LYS A 218 -12.13 13.12 35.26
N ALA A 219 -10.98 13.76 35.43
CA ALA A 219 -10.22 13.82 36.69
C ALA A 219 -10.29 15.27 37.22
#